data_AF-A0A7X8FII1-F1
#
_entry.id   AF-A0A7X8FII1-F1
#
_cell.length_a   1.000
_cell.length_b   1.000
_cell.length_c   1.000
_cell.angle_alpha   90.00
_cell.angle_beta   90.00
_cell.angle_gamma   90.00
#
_symmetry.space_group_name_H-M   'P 1'
#
loop_
_entity.id
_entity.type
_entity.pdbx_description
1 polymer ?
#
loop_
_entity_poly.entity_id
_entity_poly.type
_entity_poly.pdbx_seq_one_letter_code
_entity_poly.pdbx_strand_id
1 'polypeptide(L)'
;MPVVNTDFATEITYNSAKSGGNVISDGGTEITAKGVCWNTTGNPALTDFNSNEGQGSGSFTSNLTGLAEGTKYFVKAYATNSSGTSFGDEINFTTLTKSDGQIIADHSVVDRYDDIPAAYLNEVKKMWVSIAGESHSQAYRAGLLLLESLNSAYSVSVVESGTPEPYTTSHLRFSGATWGDKDNSSGWIYSYGEEDWYTNSTAISRTKAGLLYCKNNGPALTALGFGWCWDATWQNDVGGSYDPVYHTRWAGASMGGPEGNLRWGLDAEDKALTGNSVCMDTYINATQSYIDYCAANNIPTKIIWTTGPVDNENNWAIGESGYQQYLKWEYLRNHVRSLSEAYFFDYADILSYNDAGVQATTTWTDNSGTLRTFPIISPENMTSLDPNYHIGTNGAIKLAKAMWWLLARMAGWDGK
;
A
#
# COMPACT_ATOMS: atom_id res chain seq x y z
N MET A 1 -19.13 -19.77 -34.08
CA MET A 1 -18.93 -19.73 -32.61
C MET A 1 -17.95 -18.61 -32.28
N PRO A 2 -18.07 -17.96 -31.11
CA PRO A 2 -17.15 -16.91 -30.71
C PRO A 2 -15.71 -17.43 -30.56
N VAL A 3 -14.75 -16.52 -30.58
CA VAL A 3 -13.33 -16.80 -30.27
C VAL A 3 -12.93 -15.88 -29.11
N VAL A 4 -12.42 -16.46 -28.04
CA VAL A 4 -12.03 -15.74 -26.82
C VAL A 4 -10.70 -16.28 -26.29
N ASN A 5 -9.82 -15.38 -25.84
CA ASN A 5 -8.60 -15.74 -25.11
C ASN A 5 -8.80 -15.53 -23.62
N THR A 6 -8.10 -16.32 -22.80
CA THR A 6 -8.04 -16.14 -21.34
C THR A 6 -6.79 -15.35 -20.97
N ASP A 7 -6.96 -14.30 -20.17
CA ASP A 7 -5.84 -13.50 -19.66
C ASP A 7 -5.30 -14.08 -18.34
N PHE A 8 -3.99 -13.96 -18.11
CA PHE A 8 -3.34 -14.41 -16.87
C PHE A 8 -4.02 -13.86 -15.62
N ALA A 9 -3.97 -14.62 -14.53
CA ALA A 9 -4.46 -14.14 -13.25
C ALA A 9 -3.49 -13.11 -12.65
N THR A 10 -4.03 -12.02 -12.14
CA THR A 10 -3.32 -10.92 -11.49
C THR A 10 -4.00 -10.60 -10.15
N GLU A 11 -3.41 -9.70 -9.35
CA GLU A 11 -3.97 -9.29 -8.05
C GLU A 11 -4.39 -10.49 -7.16
N ILE A 12 -3.58 -11.55 -7.18
CA ILE A 12 -3.85 -12.78 -6.44
C ILE A 12 -3.61 -12.51 -4.95
N THR A 13 -4.66 -12.66 -4.15
CA THR A 13 -4.61 -12.57 -2.69
C THR A 13 -4.81 -13.94 -2.06
N TYR A 14 -4.99 -14.00 -0.74
CA TYR A 14 -5.34 -15.25 -0.05
C TYR A 14 -6.78 -15.70 -0.33
N ASN A 15 -7.67 -14.81 -0.77
CA ASN A 15 -9.09 -15.13 -0.99
C ASN A 15 -9.70 -14.53 -2.26
N SER A 16 -8.90 -13.91 -3.11
CA SER A 16 -9.34 -13.32 -4.38
C SER A 16 -8.25 -13.34 -5.44
N ALA A 17 -8.64 -13.09 -6.69
CA ALA A 17 -7.76 -12.82 -7.82
C ALA A 17 -8.53 -12.04 -8.90
N LYS A 18 -7.83 -11.39 -9.82
CA LYS A 18 -8.39 -10.93 -11.09
C LYS A 18 -7.93 -11.79 -12.24
N SER A 19 -8.79 -11.96 -13.23
CA SER A 19 -8.45 -12.54 -14.53
C SER A 19 -9.39 -11.91 -15.56
N GLY A 20 -9.51 -12.49 -16.74
CA GLY A 20 -10.35 -11.92 -17.79
C GLY A 20 -10.14 -12.64 -19.10
N GLY A 21 -10.45 -11.91 -20.16
CA GLY A 21 -10.20 -12.38 -21.50
C GLY A 21 -10.52 -11.33 -22.55
N ASN A 22 -10.25 -11.68 -23.79
CA ASN A 22 -10.59 -10.85 -24.95
C ASN A 22 -11.39 -11.65 -25.95
N VAL A 23 -12.62 -11.21 -26.24
CA VAL A 23 -13.44 -11.77 -27.31
C VAL A 23 -12.97 -11.19 -28.65
N ILE A 24 -12.16 -11.98 -29.36
CA ILE A 24 -11.52 -11.62 -30.63
C ILE A 24 -12.52 -11.63 -31.79
N SER A 25 -13.49 -12.53 -31.74
CA SER A 25 -14.54 -12.64 -32.75
C SER A 25 -15.85 -13.08 -32.12
N ASP A 26 -16.94 -12.45 -32.56
CA ASP A 26 -18.30 -12.85 -32.18
C ASP A 26 -18.81 -14.06 -32.98
N GLY A 27 -18.04 -14.56 -33.94
CA GLY A 27 -18.44 -15.70 -34.77
C GLY A 27 -19.69 -15.44 -35.62
N GLY A 28 -20.02 -14.18 -35.93
CA GLY A 28 -21.09 -13.77 -36.84
C GLY A 28 -22.44 -13.47 -36.18
N THR A 29 -22.57 -13.62 -34.86
CA THR A 29 -23.77 -13.19 -34.10
C THR A 29 -23.38 -12.56 -32.76
N GLU A 30 -24.22 -11.64 -32.28
CA GLU A 30 -23.95 -10.85 -31.09
C GLU A 30 -23.64 -11.71 -29.85
N ILE A 31 -22.60 -11.31 -29.10
CA ILE A 31 -22.24 -11.90 -27.82
C ILE A 31 -23.32 -11.54 -26.78
N THR A 32 -23.96 -12.56 -26.23
CA THR A 32 -25.04 -12.43 -25.23
C THR A 32 -24.54 -12.54 -23.79
N ALA A 33 -23.36 -13.12 -23.56
CA ALA A 33 -22.68 -13.16 -22.26
C ALA A 33 -21.17 -13.43 -22.43
N LYS A 34 -20.33 -12.85 -21.59
CA LYS A 34 -18.89 -13.16 -21.47
C LYS A 34 -18.46 -13.09 -20.00
N GLY A 35 -17.38 -13.77 -19.66
CA GLY A 35 -16.85 -13.80 -18.30
C GLY A 35 -15.76 -14.85 -18.15
N VAL A 36 -15.45 -15.22 -16.92
CA VAL A 36 -14.55 -16.35 -16.63
C VAL A 36 -15.28 -17.41 -15.82
N CYS A 37 -14.90 -18.67 -15.98
CA CYS A 37 -15.27 -19.77 -15.09
C CYS A 37 -14.03 -20.35 -14.41
N TRP A 38 -14.17 -20.82 -13.16
CA TRP A 38 -13.05 -21.35 -12.38
C TRP A 38 -13.45 -22.46 -11.42
N ASN A 39 -12.49 -23.36 -11.16
CA ASN A 39 -12.59 -24.44 -10.17
C ASN A 39 -11.19 -24.83 -9.65
N THR A 40 -11.11 -25.83 -8.76
CA THR A 40 -9.84 -26.34 -8.20
C THR A 40 -9.42 -27.69 -8.80
N THR A 41 -10.20 -28.24 -9.73
CA THR A 41 -10.04 -29.60 -10.28
C THR A 41 -9.52 -29.63 -11.72
N GLY A 42 -9.45 -28.48 -12.39
CA GLY A 42 -9.12 -28.37 -13.81
C GLY A 42 -10.36 -28.41 -14.69
N ASN A 43 -10.19 -27.97 -15.95
CA ASN A 43 -11.20 -27.86 -16.99
C ASN A 43 -12.52 -27.19 -16.54
N PRO A 44 -12.47 -25.93 -16.04
CA PRO A 44 -13.66 -25.26 -15.54
C PRO A 44 -14.72 -25.05 -16.61
N ALA A 45 -15.98 -25.16 -16.22
CA ALA A 45 -17.15 -24.99 -17.08
C ALA A 45 -18.16 -24.02 -16.45
N LEU A 46 -19.20 -23.63 -17.21
CA LEU A 46 -20.25 -22.72 -16.72
C LEU A 46 -21.11 -23.28 -15.58
N THR A 47 -20.99 -24.56 -15.27
CA THR A 47 -21.63 -25.19 -14.09
C THR A 47 -20.82 -25.00 -12.80
N ASP A 48 -19.57 -24.56 -12.91
CA ASP A 48 -18.73 -24.19 -11.78
C ASP A 48 -18.95 -22.71 -11.41
N PHE A 49 -18.08 -22.15 -10.57
CA PHE A 49 -18.06 -20.71 -10.33
C PHE A 49 -17.79 -19.96 -11.63
N ASN A 50 -18.56 -18.91 -11.89
CA ASN A 50 -18.39 -18.06 -13.05
C ASN A 50 -18.81 -16.61 -12.76
N SER A 51 -18.26 -15.70 -13.55
CA SER A 51 -18.63 -14.28 -13.60
C SER A 51 -19.43 -14.00 -14.89
N ASN A 52 -20.08 -12.84 -14.97
CA ASN A 52 -20.72 -12.38 -16.20
C ASN A 52 -20.52 -10.88 -16.38
N GLU A 53 -19.65 -10.50 -17.32
CA GLU A 53 -19.32 -9.13 -17.70
C GLU A 53 -20.20 -8.59 -18.84
N GLY A 54 -21.31 -9.28 -19.14
CA GLY A 54 -22.33 -8.82 -20.07
C GLY A 54 -22.04 -9.12 -21.54
N GLN A 55 -22.49 -8.23 -22.42
CA GLN A 55 -22.57 -8.43 -23.86
C GLN A 55 -21.41 -7.77 -24.62
N GLY A 56 -21.33 -8.05 -25.92
CA GLY A 56 -20.39 -7.41 -26.85
C GLY A 56 -18.96 -7.97 -26.82
N SER A 57 -18.23 -7.74 -27.91
CA SER A 57 -16.84 -8.19 -28.09
C SER A 57 -15.82 -7.34 -27.33
N GLY A 58 -14.54 -7.71 -27.41
CA GLY A 58 -13.43 -6.99 -26.78
C GLY A 58 -13.02 -7.55 -25.41
N SER A 59 -12.06 -6.85 -24.80
CA SER A 59 -11.46 -7.21 -23.50
C SER A 59 -12.45 -7.06 -22.35
N PHE A 60 -12.28 -7.88 -21.33
CA PHE A 60 -13.01 -7.81 -20.08
C PHE A 60 -12.16 -8.34 -18.92
N THR A 61 -12.47 -7.90 -17.71
CA THR A 61 -11.81 -8.32 -16.48
C THR A 61 -12.85 -8.79 -15.49
N SER A 62 -12.56 -9.85 -14.74
CA SER A 62 -13.44 -10.42 -13.74
C SER A 62 -12.73 -10.55 -12.40
N ASN A 63 -13.47 -10.25 -11.32
CA ASN A 63 -13.02 -10.43 -9.95
C ASN A 63 -13.44 -11.82 -9.45
N LEU A 64 -12.47 -12.68 -9.14
CA LEU A 64 -12.68 -13.96 -8.48
C LEU A 64 -12.58 -13.72 -6.98
N THR A 65 -13.66 -13.95 -6.22
CA THR A 65 -13.72 -13.74 -4.77
C THR A 65 -14.15 -15.00 -4.05
N GLY A 66 -13.94 -15.05 -2.72
CA GLY A 66 -14.30 -16.21 -1.91
C GLY A 66 -13.42 -17.44 -2.17
N LEU A 67 -12.21 -17.22 -2.67
CA LEU A 67 -11.25 -18.29 -2.91
C LEU A 67 -10.70 -18.81 -1.58
N ALA A 68 -10.37 -20.10 -1.54
CA ALA A 68 -9.63 -20.67 -0.42
C ALA A 68 -8.16 -20.25 -0.51
N GLU A 69 -7.52 -20.04 0.64
CA GLU A 69 -6.10 -19.68 0.72
C GLU A 69 -5.17 -20.84 0.34
N GLY A 70 -3.95 -20.53 -0.13
CA GLY A 70 -2.95 -21.52 -0.53
C GLY A 70 -3.43 -22.54 -1.57
N THR A 71 -4.49 -22.23 -2.31
CA THR A 71 -5.25 -23.17 -3.13
C THR A 71 -5.03 -22.87 -4.60
N LYS A 72 -4.76 -23.92 -5.38
CA LYS A 72 -4.61 -23.83 -6.83
C LYS A 72 -5.98 -23.77 -7.51
N TYR A 73 -6.16 -22.78 -8.37
CA TYR A 73 -7.35 -22.58 -9.19
C TYR A 73 -7.00 -22.65 -10.68
N PHE A 74 -7.95 -23.16 -11.46
CA PHE A 74 -7.93 -23.18 -12.92
C PHE A 74 -9.00 -22.23 -13.44
N VAL A 75 -8.69 -21.45 -14.48
CA VAL A 75 -9.58 -20.42 -15.03
C VAL A 75 -9.64 -20.53 -16.54
N LYS A 76 -10.84 -20.29 -17.09
CA LYS A 76 -11.07 -20.07 -18.52
C LYS A 76 -11.97 -18.88 -18.74
N ALA A 77 -11.63 -18.02 -19.70
CA ALA A 77 -12.58 -17.07 -20.26
C ALA A 77 -13.64 -17.81 -21.08
N TYR A 78 -14.87 -17.30 -21.09
CA TYR A 78 -15.95 -17.79 -21.95
C TYR A 78 -16.65 -16.65 -22.69
N ALA A 79 -17.25 -16.98 -23.83
CA ALA A 79 -18.13 -16.10 -24.58
C ALA A 79 -19.29 -16.90 -25.19
N THR A 80 -20.52 -16.39 -25.06
CA THR A 80 -21.74 -17.02 -25.54
C THR A 80 -22.40 -16.14 -26.59
N ASN A 81 -22.86 -16.76 -27.67
CA ASN A 81 -23.76 -16.15 -28.65
C ASN A 81 -24.87 -17.15 -29.04
N SER A 82 -25.68 -16.81 -30.04
CA SER A 82 -26.77 -17.70 -30.51
C SER A 82 -26.29 -19.03 -31.13
N SER A 83 -25.01 -19.14 -31.50
CA SER A 83 -24.39 -20.38 -31.99
C SER A 83 -23.84 -21.27 -30.86
N GLY A 84 -23.73 -20.76 -29.63
CA GLY A 84 -23.24 -21.50 -28.45
C GLY A 84 -22.16 -20.74 -27.65
N THR A 85 -21.56 -21.45 -26.68
CA THR A 85 -20.48 -20.94 -25.81
C THR A 85 -19.13 -21.51 -26.21
N SER A 86 -18.15 -20.64 -26.45
CA SER A 86 -16.74 -21.03 -26.56
C SER A 86 -15.94 -20.62 -25.33
N PHE A 87 -14.79 -21.26 -25.15
CA PHE A 87 -13.87 -21.03 -24.05
C PHE A 87 -12.48 -20.70 -24.59
N GLY A 88 -11.75 -19.89 -23.84
CA GLY A 88 -10.34 -19.65 -24.06
C GLY A 88 -9.47 -20.75 -23.45
N ASP A 89 -8.15 -20.58 -23.60
CA ASP A 89 -7.17 -21.49 -23.02
C ASP A 89 -7.29 -21.56 -21.50
N GLU A 90 -7.00 -22.73 -20.94
CA GLU A 90 -6.93 -22.88 -19.49
C GLU A 90 -5.63 -22.28 -18.95
N ILE A 91 -5.77 -21.46 -17.92
CA ILE A 91 -4.64 -21.05 -17.08
C ILE A 91 -4.85 -21.56 -15.66
N ASN A 92 -3.80 -21.44 -14.84
CA ASN A 92 -3.90 -21.71 -13.41
C ASN A 92 -3.11 -20.69 -12.61
N PHE A 93 -3.55 -20.49 -11.37
CA PHE A 93 -2.85 -19.69 -10.37
C PHE A 93 -3.04 -20.33 -8.99
N THR A 94 -2.25 -19.90 -8.00
CA THR A 94 -2.39 -20.36 -6.61
C THR A 94 -2.61 -19.15 -5.73
N THR A 95 -3.69 -19.15 -4.94
CA THR A 95 -3.92 -18.08 -3.95
C THR A 95 -2.79 -18.07 -2.92
N LEU A 96 -2.54 -16.90 -2.36
CA LEU A 96 -1.56 -16.76 -1.30
C LEU A 96 -2.07 -17.43 -0.02
N THR A 97 -1.17 -17.73 0.92
CA THR A 97 -1.56 -18.16 2.27
C THR A 97 -1.63 -16.93 3.17
N LYS A 98 -2.64 -16.83 4.03
CA LYS A 98 -2.61 -15.82 5.09
C LYS A 98 -1.51 -16.20 6.08
N SER A 99 -0.41 -15.46 6.10
CA SER A 99 0.63 -15.69 7.10
C SER A 99 0.25 -15.00 8.41
N ASP A 100 0.28 -15.72 9.53
CA ASP A 100 0.21 -15.10 10.86
C ASP A 100 1.39 -14.14 11.12
N GLY A 101 2.47 -14.24 10.32
CA GLY A 101 3.58 -13.30 10.32
C GLY A 101 3.30 -11.97 9.59
N GLN A 102 2.21 -11.88 8.82
CA GLN A 102 1.77 -10.62 8.22
C GLN A 102 0.78 -9.92 9.15
N ILE A 103 1.15 -8.73 9.63
CA ILE A 103 0.26 -7.85 10.37
C ILE A 103 0.02 -6.61 9.51
N ILE A 104 -1.17 -6.55 8.93
CA ILE A 104 -1.61 -5.50 8.01
C ILE A 104 -2.63 -4.62 8.73
N ALA A 105 -2.33 -3.33 8.86
CA ALA A 105 -3.24 -2.30 9.32
C ALA A 105 -3.81 -1.56 8.10
N ASP A 106 -5.02 -1.94 7.71
CA ASP A 106 -5.82 -1.31 6.64
C ASP A 106 -7.14 -0.76 7.23
N HIS A 107 -8.09 -0.31 6.41
CA HIS A 107 -9.37 0.23 6.91
C HIS A 107 -10.13 -0.76 7.80
N SER A 108 -9.98 -2.08 7.60
CA SER A 108 -10.74 -3.11 8.30
C SER A 108 -10.40 -3.24 9.78
N VAL A 109 -9.25 -2.67 10.20
CA VAL A 109 -8.80 -2.73 11.60
C VAL A 109 -9.07 -1.44 12.37
N VAL A 110 -9.52 -0.38 11.70
CA VAL A 110 -9.73 0.95 12.31
C VAL A 110 -10.70 0.87 13.48
N ASP A 111 -11.84 0.21 13.33
CA ASP A 111 -12.82 0.05 14.43
C ASP A 111 -12.43 -1.04 15.42
N ARG A 112 -11.52 -1.93 15.04
CA ARG A 112 -11.04 -3.03 15.88
C ARG A 112 -10.04 -2.57 16.95
N TYR A 113 -9.65 -1.30 16.95
CA TYR A 113 -8.83 -0.74 18.02
C TYR A 113 -9.53 -0.81 19.38
N ASP A 114 -10.87 -0.74 19.42
CA ASP A 114 -11.66 -0.87 20.65
C ASP A 114 -11.64 -2.31 21.22
N ASP A 115 -11.25 -3.30 20.41
CA ASP A 115 -11.10 -4.69 20.84
C ASP A 115 -9.77 -4.93 21.58
N ILE A 116 -8.82 -3.97 21.58
CA ILE A 116 -7.49 -4.17 22.16
C ILE A 116 -7.61 -4.40 23.68
N PRO A 117 -7.21 -5.57 24.20
CA PRO A 117 -7.25 -5.82 25.63
C PRO A 117 -6.30 -4.89 26.40
N ALA A 118 -6.68 -4.50 27.62
CA ALA A 118 -5.89 -3.58 28.45
C ALA A 118 -4.44 -4.05 28.68
N ALA A 119 -4.20 -5.36 28.72
CA ALA A 119 -2.85 -5.92 28.82
C ALA A 119 -1.97 -5.52 27.62
N TYR A 120 -2.51 -5.55 26.40
CA TYR A 120 -1.78 -5.17 25.19
C TYR A 120 -1.66 -3.65 25.04
N LEU A 121 -2.64 -2.85 25.51
CA LEU A 121 -2.44 -1.40 25.64
C LEU A 121 -1.22 -1.09 26.52
N ASN A 122 -1.04 -1.82 27.63
CA ASN A 122 0.12 -1.64 28.51
C ASN A 122 1.43 -2.08 27.86
N GLU A 123 1.43 -3.08 26.96
CA GLU A 123 2.60 -3.43 26.18
C GLU A 123 2.93 -2.37 25.13
N VAL A 124 1.93 -1.83 24.44
CA VAL A 124 2.13 -0.74 23.47
C VAL A 124 2.70 0.51 24.14
N LYS A 125 2.28 0.83 25.37
CA LYS A 125 2.84 1.95 26.17
C LYS A 125 4.31 1.81 26.54
N LYS A 126 4.94 0.66 26.28
CA LYS A 126 6.40 0.47 26.46
C LYS A 126 7.19 0.83 25.21
N MET A 127 6.51 0.90 24.07
CA MET A 127 7.12 0.99 22.75
C MET A 127 7.63 2.41 22.46
N TRP A 128 8.65 2.47 21.62
CA TRP A 128 9.01 3.68 20.90
C TRP A 128 8.94 3.39 19.40
N VAL A 129 8.15 4.18 18.68
CA VAL A 129 7.95 4.07 17.24
C VAL A 129 8.41 5.35 16.57
N SER A 130 9.16 5.21 15.49
CA SER A 130 9.52 6.34 14.62
C SER A 130 8.92 6.14 13.24
N ILE A 131 8.16 7.13 12.77
CA ILE A 131 7.73 7.25 11.37
C ILE A 131 8.37 8.53 10.83
N ALA A 132 9.56 8.37 10.26
CA ALA A 132 10.35 9.47 9.72
C ALA A 132 9.79 9.93 8.37
N GLY A 133 9.88 11.21 8.06
CA GLY A 133 9.37 11.78 6.81
C GLY A 133 8.98 13.24 7.01
N GLU A 134 8.30 13.81 6.02
CA GLU A 134 8.01 15.24 5.97
C GLU A 134 6.52 15.53 6.27
N SER A 135 5.91 16.50 5.57
CA SER A 135 4.62 17.12 5.94
C SER A 135 3.50 16.13 6.25
N HIS A 136 3.22 15.18 5.35
CA HIS A 136 2.13 14.22 5.53
C HIS A 136 2.37 13.23 6.67
N SER A 137 3.63 12.94 7.01
CA SER A 137 3.94 12.07 8.13
C SER A 137 3.48 12.66 9.48
N GLN A 138 3.19 13.97 9.55
CA GLN A 138 2.67 14.61 10.76
C GLN A 138 1.28 14.10 11.16
N ALA A 139 0.48 13.61 10.19
CA ALA A 139 -0.87 13.10 10.46
C ALA A 139 -0.87 11.90 11.44
N TYR A 140 0.18 11.06 11.40
CA TYR A 140 0.35 9.96 12.35
C TYR A 140 0.43 10.49 13.79
N ARG A 141 1.25 11.51 14.02
CA ARG A 141 1.52 12.10 15.33
C ARG A 141 0.34 12.92 15.84
N ALA A 142 -0.22 13.75 14.98
CA ALA A 142 -1.41 14.54 15.29
C ALA A 142 -2.60 13.62 15.64
N GLY A 143 -2.81 12.56 14.85
CA GLY A 143 -3.84 11.56 15.10
C GLY A 143 -3.74 10.91 16.47
N LEU A 144 -2.52 10.52 16.87
CA LEU A 144 -2.30 9.86 18.17
C LEU A 144 -2.63 10.77 19.35
N LEU A 145 -2.22 12.05 19.28
CA LEU A 145 -2.56 13.05 20.30
C LEU A 145 -4.08 13.32 20.35
N LEU A 146 -4.73 13.37 19.20
CA LEU A 146 -6.19 13.52 19.11
C LEU A 146 -6.90 12.31 19.74
N LEU A 147 -6.45 11.09 19.44
CA LEU A 147 -7.03 9.87 20.02
C LEU A 147 -6.87 9.84 21.55
N GLU A 148 -5.70 10.21 22.09
CA GLU A 148 -5.49 10.34 23.53
C GLU A 148 -6.47 11.34 24.17
N SER A 149 -6.70 12.48 23.50
CA SER A 149 -7.63 13.50 24.01
C SER A 149 -9.09 13.01 24.08
N LEU A 150 -9.44 12.05 23.23
CA LEU A 150 -10.76 11.40 23.23
C LEU A 150 -10.82 10.25 24.25
N ASN A 151 -9.73 9.53 24.44
CA ASN A 151 -9.63 8.41 25.37
C ASN A 151 -8.20 8.24 25.91
N SER A 152 -8.02 8.59 27.18
CA SER A 152 -6.72 8.55 27.87
C SER A 152 -6.14 7.14 28.06
N ALA A 153 -6.90 6.08 27.77
CA ALA A 153 -6.34 4.72 27.72
C ALA A 153 -5.23 4.61 26.65
N TYR A 154 -5.34 5.37 25.56
CA TYR A 154 -4.39 5.43 24.44
C TYR A 154 -3.32 6.51 24.62
N SER A 155 -2.77 6.63 25.84
CA SER A 155 -1.82 7.68 26.17
C SER A 155 -0.52 7.61 25.35
N VAL A 156 -0.07 8.77 24.88
CA VAL A 156 1.06 8.92 23.94
C VAL A 156 1.90 10.17 24.27
N SER A 157 3.20 10.11 23.97
CA SER A 157 4.11 11.25 23.98
C SER A 157 4.69 11.40 22.58
N VAL A 158 4.56 12.61 22.03
CA VAL A 158 5.15 12.99 20.74
C VAL A 158 6.30 13.98 20.99
N VAL A 159 7.51 13.59 20.59
CA VAL A 159 8.72 14.42 20.69
C VAL A 159 9.22 14.70 19.28
N GLU A 160 9.36 15.99 18.93
CA GLU A 160 9.76 16.44 17.58
C GLU A 160 11.10 17.20 17.58
N SER A 161 11.84 17.19 18.70
CA SER A 161 13.18 17.78 18.76
C SER A 161 13.99 17.21 19.93
N GLY A 162 15.31 17.35 19.87
CA GLY A 162 16.21 16.92 20.94
C GLY A 162 16.34 15.39 21.04
N THR A 163 16.68 14.90 22.23
CA THR A 163 16.86 13.46 22.45
C THR A 163 15.50 12.79 22.68
N PRO A 164 15.16 11.70 21.97
CA PRO A 164 13.93 10.96 22.22
C PRO A 164 13.83 10.49 23.68
N GLU A 165 12.59 10.40 24.16
CA GLU A 165 12.30 10.07 25.55
C GLU A 165 12.88 8.71 25.97
N PRO A 166 13.47 8.59 27.18
CA PRO A 166 13.90 7.31 27.73
C PRO A 166 12.74 6.31 27.87
N TYR A 167 13.07 5.07 28.18
CA TYR A 167 12.07 4.03 28.40
C TYR A 167 11.04 4.44 29.47
N THR A 168 9.77 4.17 29.18
CA THR A 168 8.65 4.37 30.09
C THR A 168 7.61 3.26 29.89
N THR A 169 6.66 3.17 30.82
CA THR A 169 5.48 2.30 30.73
C THR A 169 4.17 3.08 30.77
N SER A 170 4.23 4.41 30.88
CA SER A 170 3.04 5.25 31.07
C SER A 170 2.32 5.56 29.76
N HIS A 171 3.06 5.66 28.65
CA HIS A 171 2.55 6.13 27.37
C HIS A 171 3.41 5.62 26.21
N LEU A 172 2.78 5.43 25.04
CA LEU A 172 3.49 5.16 23.80
C LEU A 172 4.41 6.34 23.47
N ARG A 173 5.66 6.08 23.09
CA ARG A 173 6.55 7.12 22.57
C ARG A 173 6.49 7.09 21.05
N PHE A 174 6.16 8.21 20.41
CA PHE A 174 6.04 8.29 18.95
C PHE A 174 6.76 9.53 18.42
N SER A 175 7.52 9.43 17.33
CA SER A 175 8.22 10.58 16.75
C SER A 175 8.53 10.41 15.26
N GLY A 176 9.10 11.46 14.64
CA GLY A 176 9.80 11.36 13.35
C GLY A 176 11.31 11.14 13.47
N ALA A 177 11.81 10.77 14.66
CA ALA A 177 13.23 10.82 14.97
C ALA A 177 14.06 9.73 14.28
N THR A 178 15.21 10.11 13.75
CA THR A 178 16.26 9.20 13.26
C THR A 178 17.62 9.58 13.82
N TRP A 179 18.56 8.65 13.82
CA TRP A 179 19.94 8.94 14.20
C TRP A 179 20.79 9.11 12.94
N GLY A 180 20.98 10.36 12.55
CA GLY A 180 21.58 10.76 11.28
C GLY A 180 20.64 10.62 10.08
N ASP A 181 21.00 11.31 9.01
CA ASP A 181 20.30 11.39 7.72
C ASP A 181 21.34 11.55 6.59
N LYS A 182 20.91 11.97 5.40
CA LYS A 182 21.80 12.23 4.26
C LYS A 182 22.91 13.25 4.55
N ASP A 183 22.65 14.28 5.35
CA ASP A 183 23.56 15.40 5.57
C ASP A 183 24.35 15.26 6.89
N ASN A 184 23.81 14.52 7.85
CA ASN A 184 24.33 14.35 9.19
C ASN A 184 24.62 12.87 9.44
N SER A 185 25.89 12.54 9.66
CA SER A 185 26.31 11.16 9.94
C SER A 185 25.84 10.61 11.31
N SER A 186 25.38 11.49 12.21
CA SER A 186 24.96 11.15 13.57
C SER A 186 24.16 12.29 14.19
N GLY A 187 23.50 12.02 15.32
CA GLY A 187 22.66 12.99 16.04
C GLY A 187 21.18 12.81 15.71
N TRP A 188 20.31 13.32 16.58
CA TRP A 188 18.87 13.18 16.42
C TRP A 188 18.34 14.17 15.39
N ILE A 189 17.71 13.65 14.35
CA ILE A 189 17.10 14.40 13.24
C ILE A 189 15.60 14.11 13.21
N TYR A 190 14.80 15.14 12.94
CA TYR A 190 13.32 15.06 12.90
C TYR A 190 12.70 15.52 11.57
N SER A 191 13.53 15.99 10.63
CA SER A 191 13.15 16.23 9.24
C SER A 191 14.05 15.35 8.40
N TYR A 192 13.49 14.24 7.94
CA TYR A 192 14.20 13.25 7.15
C TYR A 192 13.67 13.39 5.72
N GLY A 193 14.54 13.81 4.80
CA GLY A 193 14.15 14.24 3.45
C GLY A 193 13.22 13.24 2.73
N GLU A 194 12.28 13.79 1.96
CA GLU A 194 11.12 13.14 1.33
C GLU A 194 11.40 11.79 0.65
N GLU A 195 12.57 11.58 0.05
CA GLU A 195 12.89 10.32 -0.62
C GLU A 195 14.27 9.75 -0.25
N ASP A 196 14.98 10.39 0.68
CA ASP A 196 16.37 10.06 0.97
C ASP A 196 16.51 8.61 1.47
N TRP A 197 15.52 8.10 2.20
CA TRP A 197 15.56 6.76 2.80
C TRP A 197 15.53 5.62 1.79
N TYR A 198 15.22 5.88 0.52
CA TYR A 198 15.22 4.85 -0.52
C TYR A 198 16.01 5.23 -1.77
N THR A 199 16.20 6.52 -2.05
CA THR A 199 16.90 6.96 -3.27
C THR A 199 18.39 7.24 -3.05
N ASN A 200 18.82 7.42 -1.80
CA ASN A 200 20.18 7.86 -1.48
C ASN A 200 20.98 6.82 -0.70
N SER A 201 22.06 6.32 -1.28
CA SER A 201 22.90 5.28 -0.66
C SER A 201 23.56 5.72 0.66
N THR A 202 23.87 7.01 0.81
CA THR A 202 24.45 7.56 2.05
C THR A 202 23.41 7.57 3.16
N ALA A 203 22.20 8.04 2.87
CA ALA A 203 21.08 8.03 3.81
C ALA A 203 20.73 6.59 4.23
N ILE A 204 20.62 5.64 3.27
CA ILE A 204 20.39 4.22 3.55
C ILE A 204 21.44 3.65 4.51
N SER A 205 22.72 3.92 4.26
CA SER A 205 23.80 3.45 5.14
C SER A 205 23.69 4.05 6.55
N ARG A 206 23.28 5.31 6.66
CA ARG A 206 23.19 6.01 7.95
C ARG A 206 21.94 5.63 8.73
N THR A 207 20.82 5.36 8.08
CA THR A 207 19.65 4.73 8.72
C THR A 207 20.01 3.40 9.36
N LYS A 208 20.78 2.55 8.65
CA LYS A 208 21.29 1.28 9.21
C LYS A 208 22.19 1.52 10.42
N ALA A 209 23.10 2.49 10.32
CA ALA A 209 23.94 2.87 11.47
C ALA A 209 23.11 3.39 12.65
N GLY A 210 22.02 4.12 12.39
CA GLY A 210 21.08 4.60 13.41
C GLY A 210 20.31 3.48 14.10
N LEU A 211 19.84 2.48 13.36
CA LEU A 211 19.22 1.27 13.92
C LEU A 211 20.19 0.54 14.87
N LEU A 212 21.45 0.38 14.45
CA LEU A 212 22.49 -0.21 15.29
C LEU A 212 22.82 0.67 16.51
N TYR A 213 22.82 1.98 16.35
CA TYR A 213 23.03 2.93 17.44
C TYR A 213 21.95 2.79 18.52
N CYS A 214 20.67 2.79 18.14
CA CYS A 214 19.55 2.61 19.07
C CYS A 214 19.64 1.29 19.82
N LYS A 215 20.02 0.19 19.13
CA LYS A 215 20.25 -1.11 19.77
C LYS A 215 21.35 -1.03 20.84
N ASN A 216 22.46 -0.37 20.56
CA ASN A 216 23.66 -0.40 21.40
C ASN A 216 23.67 0.66 22.52
N ASN A 217 23.02 1.81 22.30
CA ASN A 217 23.10 2.98 23.18
C ASN A 217 21.74 3.46 23.70
N GLY A 218 20.65 3.01 23.08
CA GLY A 218 19.32 3.49 23.37
C GLY A 218 19.01 4.88 22.76
N PRO A 219 17.74 5.32 22.85
CA PRO A 219 16.61 4.58 23.42
C PRO A 219 16.21 3.36 22.57
N ALA A 220 15.54 2.39 23.20
CA ALA A 220 15.15 1.14 22.53
C ALA A 220 14.02 1.41 21.53
N LEU A 221 14.35 1.39 20.23
CA LEU A 221 13.42 1.61 19.13
C LEU A 221 12.68 0.31 18.80
N THR A 222 11.37 0.30 18.97
CA THR A 222 10.51 -0.87 18.69
C THR A 222 10.25 -1.01 17.21
N ALA A 223 9.86 0.07 16.53
CA ALA A 223 9.58 0.05 15.11
C ALA A 223 10.02 1.33 14.40
N LEU A 224 10.43 1.17 13.14
CA LEU A 224 10.77 2.26 12.23
C LEU A 224 9.95 2.11 10.95
N GLY A 225 9.34 3.19 10.50
CA GLY A 225 8.73 3.31 9.17
C GLY A 225 9.04 4.67 8.56
N PHE A 226 8.56 4.87 7.34
CA PHE A 226 8.74 6.13 6.62
C PHE A 226 7.39 6.66 6.14
N GLY A 227 7.13 7.95 6.35
CA GLY A 227 5.93 8.62 5.90
C GLY A 227 6.18 9.28 4.55
N TRP A 228 5.42 8.85 3.55
CA TRP A 228 5.37 9.48 2.25
C TRP A 228 4.69 10.84 2.29
N CYS A 229 4.99 11.67 1.29
CA CYS A 229 4.32 12.91 0.96
C CYS A 229 3.70 12.78 -0.45
N TRP A 230 3.75 13.85 -1.24
CA TRP A 230 3.29 13.83 -2.63
C TRP A 230 4.36 13.34 -3.62
N ASP A 231 5.34 12.55 -3.18
CA ASP A 231 6.48 12.07 -3.99
C ASP A 231 6.04 11.41 -5.30
N ALA A 232 4.92 10.69 -5.25
CA ALA A 232 4.36 9.99 -6.39
C ALA A 232 3.71 10.91 -7.42
N THR A 233 3.38 12.16 -7.10
CA THR A 233 2.53 13.05 -7.93
C THR A 233 3.05 14.49 -8.06
N TRP A 234 3.92 14.96 -7.17
CA TRP A 234 4.39 16.34 -7.09
C TRP A 234 5.63 16.61 -7.95
N GLN A 235 5.87 17.90 -8.21
CA GLN A 235 6.95 18.49 -9.01
C GLN A 235 6.98 18.16 -10.52
N ASN A 236 6.71 16.93 -10.93
CA ASN A 236 6.58 16.58 -12.34
C ASN A 236 5.19 15.99 -12.63
N ASP A 237 4.41 16.71 -13.46
CA ASP A 237 3.13 16.23 -14.00
C ASP A 237 3.32 14.95 -14.82
N VAL A 238 2.24 14.23 -15.13
CA VAL A 238 2.27 13.08 -16.04
C VAL A 238 2.99 13.41 -17.35
N GLY A 239 3.95 12.58 -17.76
CA GLY A 239 4.77 12.87 -18.95
C GLY A 239 5.48 11.65 -19.53
N GLY A 240 6.10 11.85 -20.70
CA GLY A 240 6.70 10.77 -21.48
C GLY A 240 5.67 10.01 -22.32
N SER A 241 6.09 8.86 -22.84
CA SER A 241 5.21 7.87 -23.47
C SER A 241 4.45 7.09 -22.39
N TYR A 242 3.27 6.56 -22.74
CA TYR A 242 2.54 5.69 -21.82
C TYR A 242 3.29 4.37 -21.64
N ASP A 243 3.18 3.81 -20.44
CA ASP A 243 3.58 2.45 -20.16
C ASP A 243 2.67 1.45 -20.92
N PRO A 244 3.21 0.53 -21.73
CA PRO A 244 2.40 -0.35 -22.57
C PRO A 244 1.61 -1.42 -21.81
N VAL A 245 1.95 -1.70 -20.54
CA VAL A 245 1.27 -2.67 -19.68
C VAL A 245 0.13 -2.01 -18.91
N TYR A 246 0.38 -0.82 -18.36
CA TYR A 246 -0.55 -0.11 -17.47
C TYR A 246 -1.33 1.00 -18.16
N HIS A 247 -0.98 1.33 -19.41
CA HIS A 247 -1.61 2.35 -20.25
C HIS A 247 -1.66 3.76 -19.61
N THR A 248 -0.72 4.06 -18.72
CA THR A 248 -0.57 5.34 -18.01
C THR A 248 0.80 5.93 -18.22
N ARG A 249 0.93 7.24 -18.08
CA ARG A 249 2.21 7.94 -17.93
C ARG A 249 2.59 8.07 -16.45
N TRP A 250 3.88 8.22 -16.21
CA TRP A 250 4.43 8.37 -14.87
C TRP A 250 4.50 9.85 -14.45
N ALA A 251 4.38 10.09 -13.15
CA ALA A 251 4.45 11.41 -12.51
C ALA A 251 5.29 11.34 -11.23
N GLY A 252 5.40 12.49 -10.55
CA GLY A 252 6.12 12.60 -9.29
C GLY A 252 7.59 12.94 -9.45
N ALA A 253 8.30 12.96 -8.34
CA ALA A 253 9.73 13.18 -8.31
C ALA A 253 10.41 12.18 -7.38
N SER A 254 11.65 11.83 -7.71
CA SER A 254 12.61 11.25 -6.78
C SER A 254 13.58 12.35 -6.35
N MET A 255 13.21 13.21 -5.40
CA MET A 255 14.04 14.37 -5.07
C MET A 255 15.44 13.96 -4.61
N GLY A 256 16.45 14.56 -5.25
CA GLY A 256 17.84 14.26 -4.93
C GLY A 256 18.27 12.82 -5.25
N GLY A 257 17.50 12.10 -6.07
CA GLY A 257 17.84 10.79 -6.59
C GLY A 257 19.05 10.81 -7.55
N PRO A 258 19.54 9.63 -7.99
CA PRO A 258 20.78 9.51 -8.76
C PRO A 258 20.78 10.28 -10.09
N GLU A 259 19.65 10.31 -10.78
CA GLU A 259 19.45 11.06 -12.02
C GLU A 259 18.78 12.45 -11.81
N GLY A 260 18.67 12.89 -10.56
CA GLY A 260 18.02 14.14 -10.16
C GLY A 260 16.52 13.98 -9.94
N ASN A 261 15.82 15.11 -9.99
CA ASN A 261 14.41 15.24 -9.63
C ASN A 261 13.48 14.80 -10.78
N LEU A 262 13.57 13.53 -11.18
CA LEU A 262 12.83 12.98 -12.32
C LEU A 262 11.60 12.17 -11.87
N ARG A 263 10.66 12.00 -12.81
CA ARG A 263 9.54 11.05 -12.70
C ARG A 263 10.05 9.64 -12.43
N TRP A 264 9.23 8.80 -11.85
CA TRP A 264 9.61 7.43 -11.51
C TRP A 264 8.42 6.47 -11.66
N GLY A 265 8.71 5.25 -12.09
CA GLY A 265 7.72 4.20 -12.40
C GLY A 265 7.60 3.13 -11.31
N LEU A 266 7.13 1.95 -11.68
CA LEU A 266 6.96 0.78 -10.81
C LEU A 266 8.24 -0.05 -10.74
N ASP A 267 8.84 -0.33 -11.89
CA ASP A 267 9.95 -1.28 -11.98
C ASP A 267 11.09 -0.77 -12.88
N ALA A 268 12.09 -1.62 -13.09
CA ALA A 268 13.27 -1.27 -13.88
C ALA A 268 12.98 -1.08 -15.39
N GLU A 269 11.88 -1.63 -15.91
CA GLU A 269 11.51 -1.50 -17.33
C GLU A 269 11.03 -0.07 -17.63
N ASP A 270 10.50 0.62 -16.62
CA ASP A 270 10.06 2.03 -16.70
C ASP A 270 11.18 3.04 -16.88
N LYS A 271 12.45 2.64 -16.72
CA LYS A 271 13.60 3.54 -16.86
C LYS A 271 13.64 4.23 -18.23
N ALA A 272 13.25 3.51 -19.29
CA ALA A 272 13.21 4.08 -20.63
C ALA A 272 12.10 5.14 -20.80
N LEU A 273 11.02 5.03 -20.03
CA LEU A 273 9.87 5.94 -20.07
C LEU A 273 10.10 7.20 -19.23
N THR A 274 10.79 7.05 -18.10
CA THR A 274 10.99 8.11 -17.10
C THR A 274 12.33 8.81 -17.23
N GLY A 275 13.33 8.14 -17.83
CA GLY A 275 14.73 8.57 -17.77
C GLY A 275 15.38 8.38 -16.39
N ASN A 276 14.70 7.70 -15.46
CA ASN A 276 15.08 7.61 -14.06
C ASN A 276 15.25 6.14 -13.65
N SER A 277 16.30 5.85 -12.88
CA SER A 277 16.47 4.50 -12.32
C SER A 277 15.62 4.26 -11.07
N VAL A 278 15.17 5.33 -10.41
CA VAL A 278 14.26 5.25 -9.27
C VAL A 278 12.89 4.77 -9.75
N CYS A 279 12.35 3.80 -9.02
CA CYS A 279 11.06 3.13 -9.24
C CYS A 279 10.56 2.53 -7.91
N MET A 280 9.36 1.95 -7.86
CA MET A 280 8.85 1.29 -6.64
C MET A 280 9.78 0.15 -6.15
N ASP A 281 10.44 -0.57 -7.05
CA ASP A 281 11.46 -1.56 -6.65
C ASP A 281 12.61 -0.93 -5.84
N THR A 282 12.93 0.35 -6.06
CA THR A 282 13.95 1.06 -5.28
C THR A 282 13.52 1.20 -3.81
N TYR A 283 12.27 1.59 -3.57
CA TYR A 283 11.68 1.64 -2.21
C TYR A 283 11.62 0.25 -1.57
N ILE A 284 11.16 -0.75 -2.33
CA ILE A 284 11.05 -2.13 -1.85
C ILE A 284 12.42 -2.67 -1.43
N ASN A 285 13.42 -2.53 -2.28
CA ASN A 285 14.77 -3.02 -2.03
C ASN A 285 15.43 -2.29 -0.85
N ALA A 286 15.26 -0.97 -0.73
CA ALA A 286 15.78 -0.21 0.39
C ALA A 286 15.17 -0.67 1.72
N THR A 287 13.84 -0.82 1.75
CA THR A 287 13.09 -1.24 2.94
C THR A 287 13.44 -2.67 3.36
N GLN A 288 13.51 -3.60 2.41
CA GLN A 288 13.97 -4.97 2.67
C GLN A 288 15.40 -4.97 3.21
N SER A 289 16.27 -4.10 2.69
CA SER A 289 17.64 -4.03 3.17
C SER A 289 17.77 -3.54 4.63
N TYR A 290 16.79 -2.82 5.16
CA TYR A 290 16.73 -2.46 6.59
C TYR A 290 16.30 -3.67 7.43
N ILE A 291 15.31 -4.44 6.97
CA ILE A 291 14.86 -5.68 7.61
C ILE A 291 16.02 -6.67 7.70
N ASP A 292 16.70 -6.90 6.58
CA ASP A 292 17.85 -7.82 6.51
C ASP A 292 18.99 -7.35 7.41
N TYR A 293 19.24 -6.04 7.46
CA TYR A 293 20.25 -5.48 8.33
C TYR A 293 19.91 -5.68 9.82
N CYS A 294 18.64 -5.49 10.20
CA CYS A 294 18.18 -5.76 11.55
C CYS A 294 18.38 -7.23 11.94
N ALA A 295 17.96 -8.15 11.07
CA ALA A 295 18.12 -9.59 11.28
C ALA A 295 19.60 -9.98 11.40
N ALA A 296 20.45 -9.55 10.45
CA ALA A 296 21.88 -9.88 10.43
C ALA A 296 22.65 -9.35 11.66
N ASN A 297 22.17 -8.25 12.26
CA ASN A 297 22.82 -7.62 13.41
C ASN A 297 22.09 -7.85 14.73
N ASN A 298 21.07 -8.72 14.78
CA ASN A 298 20.23 -8.95 15.97
C ASN A 298 19.68 -7.63 16.56
N ILE A 299 19.22 -6.72 15.70
CA ILE A 299 18.53 -5.49 16.10
C ILE A 299 17.04 -5.84 16.25
N PRO A 300 16.42 -5.61 17.41
CA PRO A 300 15.03 -6.01 17.66
C PRO A 300 13.99 -5.14 16.95
N THR A 301 14.40 -4.01 16.37
CA THR A 301 13.52 -3.05 15.69
C THR A 301 12.86 -3.68 14.47
N LYS A 302 11.52 -3.56 14.40
CA LYS A 302 10.73 -3.97 13.24
C LYS A 302 10.61 -2.83 12.23
N ILE A 303 10.69 -3.15 10.94
CA ILE A 303 10.51 -2.16 9.87
C ILE A 303 9.07 -2.23 9.38
N ILE A 304 8.41 -1.08 9.30
CA ILE A 304 7.02 -0.93 8.86
C ILE A 304 7.02 -0.49 7.40
N TRP A 305 6.37 -1.30 6.56
CA TRP A 305 6.01 -0.94 5.19
C TRP A 305 4.87 0.07 5.23
N THR A 306 4.89 1.07 4.35
CA THR A 306 3.89 2.14 4.33
C THR A 306 3.48 2.47 2.90
N THR A 307 2.19 2.58 2.63
CA THR A 307 1.71 3.33 1.46
C THR A 307 1.70 4.82 1.77
N GLY A 308 1.61 5.64 0.73
CA GLY A 308 1.54 7.09 0.89
C GLY A 308 0.13 7.66 0.84
N PRO A 309 0.01 9.00 0.86
CA PRO A 309 -1.30 9.65 0.80
C PRO A 309 -2.00 9.41 -0.53
N VAL A 310 -3.33 9.48 -0.48
CA VAL A 310 -4.25 9.47 -1.64
C VAL A 310 -5.12 10.74 -1.64
N ASP A 311 -4.65 11.78 -0.95
CA ASP A 311 -5.35 13.05 -0.93
C ASP A 311 -5.29 13.72 -2.29
N ASN A 312 -6.38 14.41 -2.62
CA ASN A 312 -6.56 15.05 -3.90
C ASN A 312 -6.68 16.57 -3.72
N GLU A 313 -5.89 17.15 -2.80
CA GLU A 313 -5.90 18.59 -2.59
C GLU A 313 -5.75 19.31 -3.94
N ASN A 314 -6.65 20.27 -4.21
CA ASN A 314 -6.71 20.99 -5.48
C ASN A 314 -6.81 20.10 -6.75
N ASN A 315 -7.37 18.90 -6.63
CA ASN A 315 -7.46 17.91 -7.72
C ASN A 315 -6.09 17.47 -8.26
N TRP A 316 -5.05 17.41 -7.43
CA TRP A 316 -3.70 17.04 -7.87
C TRP A 316 -3.54 15.54 -8.18
N ALA A 317 -4.14 14.69 -7.34
CA ALA A 317 -4.07 13.23 -7.47
C ALA A 317 -5.37 12.64 -8.07
N ILE A 318 -5.97 13.32 -9.06
CA ILE A 318 -7.06 12.75 -9.88
C ILE A 318 -6.59 12.50 -11.31
N GLY A 319 -7.41 11.79 -12.10
CA GLY A 319 -7.06 11.46 -13.49
C GLY A 319 -5.86 10.51 -13.58
N GLU A 320 -5.01 10.71 -14.58
CA GLU A 320 -3.83 9.87 -14.84
C GLU A 320 -2.81 9.92 -13.69
N SER A 321 -2.60 11.10 -13.09
CA SER A 321 -1.68 11.30 -11.96
C SER A 321 -2.10 10.49 -10.73
N GLY A 322 -3.39 10.49 -10.42
CA GLY A 322 -3.96 9.66 -9.36
C GLY A 322 -3.91 8.17 -9.67
N TYR A 323 -4.20 7.78 -10.92
CA TYR A 323 -4.19 6.39 -11.33
C TYR A 323 -2.78 5.77 -11.24
N GLN A 324 -1.73 6.46 -11.71
CA GLN A 324 -0.36 5.95 -11.59
C GLN A 324 0.12 5.86 -10.13
N GLN A 325 -0.36 6.76 -9.25
CA GLN A 325 -0.08 6.69 -7.82
C GLN A 325 -0.76 5.46 -7.20
N TYR A 326 -2.02 5.21 -7.55
CA TYR A 326 -2.72 3.99 -7.15
C TYR A 326 -1.94 2.73 -7.56
N LEU A 327 -1.43 2.67 -8.79
CA LEU A 327 -0.63 1.54 -9.25
C LEU A 327 0.64 1.34 -8.42
N LYS A 328 1.31 2.41 -7.99
CA LYS A 328 2.48 2.35 -7.09
C LYS A 328 2.11 1.69 -5.75
N TRP A 329 0.96 2.04 -5.19
CA TRP A 329 0.47 1.44 -3.95
C TRP A 329 0.03 0.00 -4.12
N GLU A 330 -0.64 -0.37 -5.22
CA GLU A 330 -0.94 -1.78 -5.53
C GLU A 330 0.31 -2.62 -5.74
N TYR A 331 1.32 -2.08 -6.38
CA TYR A 331 2.61 -2.75 -6.56
C TYR A 331 3.24 -3.09 -5.20
N LEU A 332 3.25 -2.12 -4.26
CA LEU A 332 3.70 -2.37 -2.88
C LEU A 332 2.83 -3.39 -2.15
N ARG A 333 1.50 -3.28 -2.24
CA ARG A 333 0.57 -4.23 -1.61
C ARG A 333 0.81 -5.66 -2.09
N ASN A 334 1.04 -5.84 -3.40
CA ASN A 334 1.35 -7.14 -3.98
C ASN A 334 2.69 -7.68 -3.47
N HIS A 335 3.71 -6.83 -3.36
CA HIS A 335 4.97 -7.22 -2.74
C HIS A 335 4.77 -7.67 -1.29
N VAL A 336 4.12 -6.85 -0.45
CA VAL A 336 3.86 -7.18 0.96
C VAL A 336 3.11 -8.51 1.09
N ARG A 337 2.06 -8.71 0.28
CA ARG A 337 1.27 -9.95 0.25
C ARG A 337 2.12 -11.18 -0.09
N SER A 338 3.19 -11.02 -0.88
CA SER A 338 4.11 -12.10 -1.23
C SER A 338 5.07 -12.50 -0.10
N LEU A 339 5.23 -11.67 0.93
CA LEU A 339 6.15 -11.92 2.05
C LEU A 339 5.56 -12.88 3.08
N SER A 340 6.39 -13.69 3.74
CA SER A 340 5.95 -14.54 4.85
C SER A 340 5.83 -13.78 6.17
N GLU A 341 6.55 -12.68 6.37
CA GLU A 341 6.46 -11.79 7.53
C GLU A 341 6.48 -10.35 7.04
N ALA A 342 5.52 -9.54 7.48
CA ALA A 342 5.48 -8.13 7.16
C ALA A 342 4.67 -7.36 8.21
N TYR A 343 5.13 -6.16 8.54
CA TYR A 343 4.37 -5.18 9.30
C TYR A 343 3.99 -4.06 8.34
N PHE A 344 2.72 -3.99 7.96
CA PHE A 344 2.28 -3.09 6.90
C PHE A 344 1.22 -2.14 7.42
N PHE A 345 1.44 -0.85 7.19
CA PHE A 345 0.49 0.20 7.50
C PHE A 345 -0.01 0.81 6.19
N ASP A 346 -1.20 0.39 5.77
CA ASP A 346 -1.78 0.79 4.49
C ASP A 346 -2.54 2.12 4.61
N TYR A 347 -1.76 3.18 4.74
CA TYR A 347 -2.19 4.56 4.83
C TYR A 347 -3.21 4.97 3.76
N ALA A 348 -2.91 4.64 2.50
CA ALA A 348 -3.73 4.92 1.34
C ALA A 348 -5.11 4.25 1.46
N ASP A 349 -5.14 2.99 1.88
CA ASP A 349 -6.38 2.24 2.06
C ASP A 349 -7.21 2.86 3.20
N ILE A 350 -6.63 3.03 4.39
CA ILE A 350 -7.32 3.61 5.56
C ILE A 350 -8.02 4.94 5.22
N LEU A 351 -7.34 5.82 4.49
CA LEU A 351 -7.88 7.14 4.16
C LEU A 351 -8.89 7.13 3.01
N SER A 352 -8.98 6.06 2.23
CA SER A 352 -9.98 5.94 1.17
C SER A 352 -11.38 5.59 1.68
N TYR A 353 -11.50 5.09 2.92
CA TYR A 353 -12.78 4.67 3.50
C TYR A 353 -13.37 5.72 4.45
N ASN A 354 -14.67 5.95 4.30
CA ASN A 354 -15.45 6.80 5.19
C ASN A 354 -15.88 6.05 6.47
N ASP A 355 -16.55 6.72 7.41
CA ASP A 355 -16.93 6.10 8.70
C ASP A 355 -17.98 4.99 8.57
N ALA A 356 -18.71 4.96 7.44
CA ALA A 356 -19.67 3.91 7.11
C ALA A 356 -19.02 2.70 6.41
N GLY A 357 -17.69 2.66 6.28
CA GLY A 357 -16.97 1.60 5.57
C GLY A 357 -17.16 1.64 4.05
N VAL A 358 -17.53 2.79 3.49
CA VAL A 358 -17.66 2.99 2.04
C VAL A 358 -16.39 3.60 1.49
N GLN A 359 -15.81 2.97 0.48
CA GLN A 359 -14.63 3.48 -0.21
C GLN A 359 -15.00 4.63 -1.15
N ALA A 360 -14.26 5.73 -1.07
CA ALA A 360 -14.31 6.80 -2.06
C ALA A 360 -13.44 6.44 -3.26
N THR A 361 -13.99 6.58 -4.46
CA THR A 361 -13.32 6.26 -5.73
C THR A 361 -13.52 7.37 -6.74
N THR A 362 -12.59 7.49 -7.69
CA THR A 362 -12.74 8.31 -8.89
C THR A 362 -12.48 7.45 -10.14
N THR A 363 -12.67 8.05 -11.31
CA THR A 363 -12.47 7.37 -12.60
C THR A 363 -11.59 8.16 -13.55
N TRP A 364 -10.82 7.46 -14.38
CA TRP A 364 -10.05 8.02 -15.48
C TRP A 364 -10.04 7.05 -16.66
N THR A 365 -10.18 7.55 -17.90
CA THR A 365 -10.07 6.71 -19.10
C THR A 365 -8.61 6.63 -19.54
N ASP A 366 -8.06 5.43 -19.61
CA ASP A 366 -6.65 5.22 -19.96
C ASP A 366 -6.35 5.40 -21.45
N ASN A 367 -5.07 5.31 -21.82
CA ASN A 367 -4.63 5.49 -23.20
C ASN A 367 -5.08 4.37 -24.16
N SER A 368 -5.68 3.29 -23.65
CA SER A 368 -6.35 2.25 -24.45
C SER A 368 -7.85 2.51 -24.65
N GLY A 369 -8.40 3.55 -24.01
CA GLY A 369 -9.84 3.84 -23.99
C GLY A 369 -10.61 3.10 -22.89
N THR A 370 -9.91 2.44 -21.95
CA THR A 370 -10.52 1.68 -20.85
C THR A 370 -10.78 2.60 -19.66
N LEU A 371 -12.00 2.58 -19.13
CA LEU A 371 -12.33 3.30 -17.90
C LEU A 371 -11.70 2.60 -16.69
N ARG A 372 -10.82 3.30 -15.97
CA ARG A 372 -10.17 2.86 -14.74
C ARG A 372 -10.82 3.51 -13.55
N THR A 373 -11.18 2.71 -12.55
CA THR A 373 -11.70 3.16 -11.26
C THR A 373 -10.64 2.90 -10.20
N PHE A 374 -10.34 3.90 -9.38
CA PHE A 374 -9.30 3.80 -8.34
C PHE A 374 -9.67 4.62 -7.09
N PRO A 375 -9.13 4.25 -5.91
CA PRO A 375 -9.45 4.92 -4.66
C PRO A 375 -8.86 6.34 -4.58
N ILE A 376 -9.58 7.21 -3.90
CA ILE A 376 -9.13 8.54 -3.48
C ILE A 376 -9.43 8.70 -2.00
N ILE A 377 -8.85 9.71 -1.34
CA ILE A 377 -9.24 10.06 0.03
C ILE A 377 -10.75 10.28 0.12
N SER A 378 -11.37 9.75 1.17
CA SER A 378 -12.76 10.07 1.48
C SER A 378 -12.86 11.55 1.89
N PRO A 379 -13.85 12.32 1.38
CA PRO A 379 -14.07 13.71 1.79
C PRO A 379 -14.20 13.88 3.32
N GLU A 380 -14.76 12.88 4.02
CA GLU A 380 -14.86 12.88 5.48
C GLU A 380 -13.48 12.88 6.15
N ASN A 381 -12.49 12.21 5.54
CA ASN A 381 -11.13 12.13 6.06
C ASN A 381 -10.30 13.39 5.75
N MET A 382 -10.78 14.28 4.86
CA MET A 382 -10.19 15.60 4.59
C MET A 382 -10.73 16.70 5.50
N THR A 383 -11.77 16.42 6.30
CA THR A 383 -12.40 17.45 7.13
C THR A 383 -11.48 17.81 8.31
N SER A 384 -10.82 18.98 8.25
CA SER A 384 -9.86 19.44 9.26
C SER A 384 -10.42 20.54 10.16
N LEU A 385 -10.05 20.49 11.45
CA LEU A 385 -10.14 21.63 12.38
C LEU A 385 -8.92 22.58 12.28
N ASP A 386 -7.83 22.14 11.64
CA ASP A 386 -6.56 22.88 11.51
C ASP A 386 -6.11 22.90 10.03
N PRO A 387 -6.01 24.08 9.39
CA PRO A 387 -5.64 24.21 7.98
C PRO A 387 -4.18 23.84 7.67
N ASN A 388 -3.34 23.57 8.67
CA ASN A 388 -1.94 23.21 8.46
C ASN A 388 -1.72 21.73 8.09
N TYR A 389 -2.74 20.88 8.18
CA TYR A 389 -2.64 19.47 7.84
C TYR A 389 -3.36 19.16 6.53
N HIS A 390 -2.68 18.44 5.64
CA HIS A 390 -3.26 17.93 4.39
C HIS A 390 -4.30 16.81 4.62
N ILE A 391 -4.37 16.26 5.84
CA ILE A 391 -5.34 15.26 6.26
C ILE A 391 -6.16 15.81 7.42
N GLY A 392 -7.47 15.62 7.32
CA GLY A 392 -8.41 16.11 8.31
C GLY A 392 -8.34 15.37 9.63
N THR A 393 -8.96 15.96 10.65
CA THR A 393 -9.06 15.42 12.02
C THR A 393 -9.58 13.99 12.03
N ASN A 394 -10.60 13.68 11.21
CA ASN A 394 -11.16 12.32 11.15
C ASN A 394 -10.15 11.33 10.56
N GLY A 395 -9.51 11.69 9.44
CA GLY A 395 -8.47 10.86 8.83
C GLY A 395 -7.32 10.58 9.80
N ALA A 396 -6.82 11.61 10.49
CA ALA A 396 -5.75 11.48 11.48
C ALA A 396 -6.14 10.52 12.63
N ILE A 397 -7.35 10.61 13.16
CA ILE A 397 -7.83 9.69 14.20
C ILE A 397 -7.89 8.24 13.69
N LYS A 398 -8.33 8.00 12.45
CA LYS A 398 -8.34 6.64 11.85
C LYS A 398 -6.95 6.05 11.77
N LEU A 399 -5.97 6.84 11.35
CA LEU A 399 -4.56 6.43 11.31
C LEU A 399 -4.07 6.05 12.72
N ALA A 400 -4.43 6.82 13.73
CA ALA A 400 -4.06 6.54 15.12
C ALA A 400 -4.67 5.24 15.64
N LYS A 401 -5.96 5.01 15.39
CA LYS A 401 -6.66 3.77 15.76
C LYS A 401 -5.99 2.55 15.13
N ALA A 402 -5.75 2.60 13.82
CA ALA A 402 -5.05 1.53 13.10
C ALA A 402 -3.61 1.31 13.63
N MET A 403 -2.92 2.39 14.03
CA MET A 403 -1.56 2.30 14.57
C MET A 403 -1.54 1.60 15.94
N TRP A 404 -2.45 1.95 16.84
CA TRP A 404 -2.59 1.24 18.11
C TRP A 404 -2.92 -0.25 17.92
N TRP A 405 -3.78 -0.56 16.96
CA TRP A 405 -4.08 -1.95 16.60
C TRP A 405 -2.84 -2.69 16.08
N LEU A 406 -2.09 -2.08 15.15
CA LEU A 406 -0.86 -2.64 14.59
C LEU A 406 0.15 -2.95 15.71
N LEU A 407 0.37 -1.99 16.62
CA LEU A 407 1.32 -2.15 17.72
C LEU A 407 0.87 -3.19 18.75
N ALA A 408 -0.43 -3.30 19.02
CA ALA A 408 -0.95 -4.35 19.89
C ALA A 408 -0.72 -5.75 19.28
N ARG A 409 -0.91 -5.90 17.96
CA ARG A 409 -0.57 -7.13 17.24
C ARG A 409 0.94 -7.41 17.28
N MET A 410 1.79 -6.39 17.13
CA MET A 410 3.24 -6.52 17.31
C MET A 410 3.64 -6.95 18.74
N ALA A 411 2.85 -6.57 19.75
CA ALA A 411 3.02 -7.00 21.13
C ALA A 411 2.60 -8.46 21.38
N GLY A 412 2.09 -9.16 20.36
CA GLY A 412 1.68 -10.56 20.44
C GLY A 412 0.19 -10.79 20.62
N TRP A 413 -0.65 -9.75 20.52
CA TRP A 413 -2.10 -9.95 20.45
C TRP A 413 -2.45 -10.69 19.16
N ASP A 414 -3.29 -11.71 19.26
CA ASP A 414 -3.77 -12.50 18.11
C ASP A 414 -4.80 -11.75 17.26
N GLY A 415 -5.27 -10.60 17.75
CA GLY A 415 -6.28 -9.80 17.07
C GLY A 415 -7.66 -10.41 17.18
N LYS A 416 -7.98 -11.11 18.27
CA LYS A 416 -9.33 -11.60 18.60
C LYS A 416 -9.74 -11.24 20.02
#